data_AF-A0A2V5XQJ4-F1
#
_entry.id   AF-A0A2V5XQJ4-F1
#
_cell.length_a   1.000
_cell.length_b   1.000
_cell.length_c   1.000
_cell.angle_alpha   90.00
_cell.angle_beta   90.00
_cell.angle_gamma   90.00
#
_symmetry.space_group_name_H-M   'P 1'
#
loop_
_entity.id
_entity.type
_entity.pdbx_description
1 polymer ?
#
loop_
_entity_poly.entity_id
_entity_poly.type
_entity_poly.pdbx_seq_one_letter_code
_entity_poly.pdbx_strand_id
1 'polypeptide(L)' 'MPYKDLAPPAGEEITRTDRLNVPDQPIIPFIRGDGTGPDIWAASVRVFDAAVEKAYAGKKKI' A
#
# COMPACT_ATOMS: atom_id res chain seq x y z
N MET A 1 13.14 -2.09 13.30
CA MET A 1 14.27 -3.00 12.99
C MET A 1 14.76 -2.65 11.58
N PRO A 2 16.06 -2.52 11.32
CA PRO A 2 16.54 -2.30 9.96
C PRO A 2 16.29 -3.56 9.11
N TYR A 3 15.70 -3.41 7.92
CA TYR A 3 15.63 -4.51 6.96
C TYR A 3 17.00 -4.71 6.32
N LYS A 4 17.31 -5.94 5.95
CA LYS A 4 18.60 -6.30 5.35
C LYS A 4 18.80 -5.63 3.98
N ASP A 5 17.76 -5.64 3.14
CA ASP A 5 17.89 -5.34 1.71
C ASP A 5 16.97 -4.20 1.25
N LEU A 6 16.17 -3.61 2.15
CA LEU A 6 15.08 -2.69 1.79
C LEU A 6 14.97 -1.52 2.78
N ALA A 7 14.49 -0.38 2.30
CA ALA A 7 14.04 0.72 3.15
C ALA A 7 12.56 0.97 2.86
N PRO A 8 11.70 1.09 3.89
CA PRO A 8 10.31 1.46 3.68
C PRO A 8 10.20 2.81 2.96
N PRO A 9 9.24 2.96 2.03
CA PRO A 9 8.97 4.24 1.41
C PRO A 9 8.34 5.23 2.41
N ALA A 10 8.14 6.47 1.98
CA ALA A 10 7.43 7.47 2.77
C ALA A 10 5.96 7.06 3.00
N GLY A 11 5.53 7.10 4.26
CA GLY A 11 4.20 6.72 4.72
C GLY A 11 4.24 6.31 6.18
N GLU A 12 3.10 5.86 6.69
CA GLU A 12 2.93 5.49 8.08
C GLU A 12 2.61 3.99 8.23
N GLU A 13 3.11 3.37 9.30
CA GLU A 13 2.85 1.96 9.58
C GLU A 13 1.40 1.73 10.03
N ILE A 14 0.76 0.69 9.51
CA ILE A 14 -0.52 0.22 10.04
C ILE A 14 -0.22 -0.49 11.37
N THR A 15 -0.78 0.02 12.47
CA THR A 15 -0.62 -0.60 13.79
C THR A 15 -1.89 -1.35 14.21
N ARG A 16 -1.76 -2.25 15.18
CA ARG A 16 -2.90 -3.01 15.71
C ARG A 16 -2.90 -3.02 17.23
N THR A 17 -4.00 -2.61 17.81
CA THR A 17 -4.34 -2.81 19.23
C THR A 17 -5.41 -3.91 19.32
N ASP A 18 -6.61 -3.57 19.77
CA ASP A 18 -7.85 -4.34 19.63
C ASP A 18 -8.43 -4.26 18.20
N ARG A 19 -8.18 -3.15 17.49
CA ARG A 19 -8.57 -2.91 16.10
C ARG A 19 -7.35 -2.47 15.27
N LEU A 20 -7.50 -2.48 13.94
CA LEU A 20 -6.49 -1.90 13.05
C LEU A 20 -6.58 -0.37 13.10
N ASN A 21 -5.44 0.27 13.37
CA ASN A 21 -5.26 1.70 13.26
C ASN A 21 -4.59 1.97 11.90
N VAL A 22 -5.39 2.41 10.93
CA VAL A 22 -4.94 2.65 9.56
C VAL A 22 -4.79 4.17 9.35
N PRO A 23 -3.57 4.68 9.17
CA PRO A 23 -3.33 6.11 8.88
C PRO A 23 -3.85 6.49 7.48
N ASP A 24 -3.81 7.77 7.14
CA ASP A 24 -4.30 8.27 5.84
C ASP A 24 -3.35 7.97 4.67
N GLN A 25 -2.05 7.78 4.96
CA GLN A 25 -1.03 7.35 4.00
C GLN A 25 -0.28 6.10 4.52
N PRO A 26 -0.93 4.93 4.59
CA PRO A 26 -0.30 3.72 5.10
C PRO A 26 0.73 3.14 4.13
N ILE A 27 1.77 2.51 4.67
CA ILE A 27 2.69 1.68 3.89
C ILE A 27 2.06 0.29 3.72
N ILE A 28 1.79 -0.11 2.47
CA ILE A 28 1.25 -1.43 2.13
C ILE A 28 2.30 -2.25 1.39
N PRO A 29 2.93 -3.24 2.04
CA PRO A 29 3.86 -4.13 1.36
C PRO A 29 3.12 -5.08 0.42
N PHE A 30 3.71 -5.34 -0.74
CA PHE A 30 3.20 -6.32 -1.71
C PHE A 30 4.35 -7.15 -2.27
N ILE A 31 4.01 -8.35 -2.75
CA ILE A 31 4.91 -9.22 -3.51
C ILE A 31 4.23 -9.45 -4.86
N ARG A 32 4.92 -9.13 -5.95
CA ARG A 32 4.34 -9.26 -7.32
C ARG A 32 4.05 -10.71 -7.70
N GLY A 33 4.80 -11.65 -7.13
CA GLY A 33 4.74 -13.07 -7.48
C GLY A 33 5.38 -13.36 -8.84
N ASP A 34 5.18 -14.58 -9.31
CA ASP A 34 5.74 -15.10 -10.57
C ASP A 34 4.64 -15.25 -11.64
N GLY A 35 5.04 -15.67 -12.85
CA GLY A 35 4.11 -15.86 -13.97
C GLY A 35 3.43 -14.55 -14.37
N THR A 36 2.09 -14.53 -14.39
CA THR A 36 1.28 -13.33 -14.71
C THR A 36 1.16 -12.33 -13.56
N GLY A 37 1.74 -12.62 -12.39
CA GLY A 37 1.67 -11.78 -11.19
C GLY A 37 2.11 -10.33 -11.42
N PRO A 38 3.30 -10.06 -12.02
CA PRO A 38 3.75 -8.70 -12.33
C PRO A 38 2.79 -7.92 -13.23
N ASP A 39 2.18 -8.56 -14.23
CA ASP A 39 1.24 -7.92 -15.15
C ASP A 39 -0.07 -7.56 -14.44
N ILE A 40 -0.60 -8.49 -13.64
CA ILE A 40 -1.82 -8.28 -12.85
C ILE A 40 -1.59 -7.19 -11.82
N TRP A 41 -0.46 -7.20 -11.11
CA TRP A 41 -0.15 -6.17 -10.13
C TRP A 41 -0.01 -4.79 -10.76
N ALA A 42 0.68 -4.70 -11.90
CA ALA A 42 0.85 -3.44 -12.63
C ALA A 42 -0.50 -2.84 -13.08
N ALA A 43 -1.52 -3.66 -13.35
CA ALA A 43 -2.88 -3.20 -13.60
C ALA A 43 -3.62 -2.85 -12.30
N SER A 44 -3.48 -3.66 -11.26
CA SER A 44 -4.23 -3.56 -10.01
C SER A 44 -3.89 -2.29 -9.23
N VAL A 45 -2.59 -1.94 -9.13
CA VAL A 45 -2.14 -0.75 -8.40
C VAL A 45 -2.81 0.54 -8.92
N ARG A 46 -2.93 0.68 -10.24
CA ARG A 46 -3.60 1.84 -10.88
C ARG A 46 -5.08 1.93 -10.53
N VAL A 47 -5.75 0.80 -10.35
CA VAL A 47 -7.16 0.76 -9.94
C VAL A 47 -7.30 1.17 -8.48
N PHE A 48 -6.42 0.68 -7.61
CA PHE A 48 -6.44 1.01 -6.19
C PHE A 48 -6.17 2.50 -5.95
N ASP A 49 -5.13 3.05 -6.57
CA ASP A 49 -4.77 4.47 -6.45
C ASP A 49 -5.95 5.36 -6.88
N ALA A 50 -6.54 5.09 -8.05
CA ALA A 50 -7.65 5.87 -8.57
C ALA A 50 -8.94 5.71 -7.73
N ALA A 51 -9.19 4.52 -7.18
CA ALA A 51 -10.34 4.28 -6.32
C ALA A 51 -10.24 5.06 -5.00
N VAL A 52 -9.07 5.05 -4.37
CA VAL A 52 -8.82 5.80 -3.12
C VAL A 52 -8.87 7.30 -3.38
N GLU A 53 -8.21 7.79 -4.44
CA GLU A 53 -8.26 9.20 -4.83
C GLU A 53 -9.71 9.67 -5.02
N LYS A 54 -10.52 8.89 -5.76
CA LYS A 54 -11.93 9.22 -6.02
C LYS A 54 -12.79 9.18 -4.75
N ALA A 55 -12.60 8.18 -3.89
CA ALA A 55 -13.42 8.01 -2.70
C ALA A 55 -13.13 9.06 -1.62
N TYR A 56 -11.89 9.53 -1.53
CA TYR A 56 -11.43 10.39 -0.45
C TYR A 56 -11.02 11.79 -0.89
N ALA A 57 -11.13 12.12 -2.18
CA ALA A 57 -10.76 13.41 -2.75
C ALA A 57 -9.35 13.85 -2.34
N GLY A 58 -8.39 12.92 -2.46
CA GLY A 58 -6.98 13.12 -2.10
C GLY A 58 -6.66 13.15 -0.61
N LYS A 59 -7.66 13.03 0.29
CA LYS A 59 -7.42 13.00 1.75
C LYS A 59 -6.73 11.73 2.23
N LYS A 60 -6.82 10.63 1.46
CA LYS A 60 -6.15 9.36 1.72
C LYS A 60 -5.36 8.94 0.49
N LYS A 61 -4.31 8.16 0.69
CA LYS A 61 -3.43 7.65 -0.37
C LYS A 61 -2.93 6.26 -0.02
N ILE A 62 -2.76 5.40 -1.02
CA ILE A 62 -2.10 4.09 -0.91
C ILE A 62 -1.08 3.90 -2.03
#